data_AF-A0A382PTU4-F1
#
_entry.id   AF-A0A382PTU4-F1
#
_cell.length_a   1.000
_cell.length_b   1.000
_cell.length_c   1.000
_cell.angle_alpha   90.00
_cell.angle_beta   90.00
_cell.angle_gamma   90.00
#
_symmetry.space_group_name_H-M   'P 1'
#
loop_
_entity.id
_entity.type
_entity.pdbx_description
1 polymer ?
#
loop_
_entity_poly.entity_id
_entity_poly.type
_entity_poly.pdbx_seq_one_letter_code
_entity_poly.pdbx_strand_id
1 'polypeptide(L)'
;MAEKLFEDALAQSKFRQKIRVFSAGLTAVEGDKPSENSVVACEEVGLDLSDHRSAILTRATLQNASAVFCMTESHRALMHMY
;
A
#
# COMPACT_ATOMS: atom_id res chain seq x y z
N MET A 1 2.99 -2.65 4.36
CA MET A 1 2.13 -2.90 5.55
C MET A 1 0.67 -2.58 5.29
N ALA A 2 0.28 -1.30 5.11
CA ALA A 2 -1.13 -0.91 4.99
C ALA A 2 -1.91 -1.62 3.86
N GLU A 3 -1.27 -1.88 2.73
CA GLU A 3 -1.83 -2.67 1.63
C GLU A 3 -2.33 -4.04 2.11
N LYS A 4 -1.47 -4.82 2.77
CA LYS A 4 -1.80 -6.16 3.27
C LYS A 4 -2.88 -6.16 4.33
N LEU A 5 -2.83 -5.19 5.25
CA LEU A 5 -3.88 -5.02 6.26
C LEU A 5 -5.24 -4.76 5.61
N PHE A 6 -5.28 -3.94 4.56
CA PHE A 6 -6.53 -3.64 3.86
C PHE A 6 -7.02 -4.80 3.00
N GLU A 7 -6.11 -5.54 2.34
CA GLU A 7 -6.45 -6.77 1.62
C GLU A 7 -7.10 -7.80 2.55
N ASP A 8 -6.51 -8.03 3.74
CA ASP A 8 -7.05 -8.95 4.73
C ASP A 8 -8.40 -8.49 5.29
N ALA A 9 -8.51 -7.21 5.64
CA ALA A 9 -9.78 -6.63 6.09
C ALA A 9 -10.90 -6.76 5.03
N LEU A 10 -10.56 -6.59 3.75
CA LEU A 10 -11.51 -6.80 2.65
C LEU A 10 -11.91 -8.26 2.51
N ALA A 11 -10.96 -9.19 2.62
CA ALA A 11 -11.21 -10.63 2.55
C ALA A 11 -12.15 -11.12 3.67
N GLN A 12 -12.05 -10.53 4.86
CA GLN A 12 -12.92 -10.81 6.01
C GLN A 12 -14.27 -10.08 5.95
N SER A 13 -14.39 -9.06 5.10
CA SER A 13 -15.61 -8.27 4.96
C SER A 13 -16.69 -9.00 4.16
N LYS A 14 -17.96 -8.56 4.29
CA LYS A 14 -19.07 -9.06 3.46
C LYS A 14 -19.06 -8.47 2.04
N PHE A 15 -18.09 -7.62 1.68
CA PHE A 15 -18.02 -7.02 0.36
C PHE A 15 -17.58 -8.05 -0.68
N ARG A 16 -18.44 -8.29 -1.67
CA ARG A 16 -18.19 -9.26 -2.75
C ARG A 16 -17.61 -8.63 -4.02
N GLN A 17 -17.33 -7.34 -4.00
CA GLN A 17 -16.75 -6.63 -5.14
C GLN A 17 -15.26 -6.94 -5.23
N LYS A 18 -14.75 -7.14 -6.44
CA LYS A 18 -13.33 -7.33 -6.69
C LYS A 18 -12.62 -5.98 -6.59
N ILE A 19 -12.06 -5.70 -5.43
CA ILE A 19 -11.24 -4.51 -5.19
C ILE A 19 -9.77 -4.93 -5.34
N ARG A 20 -9.03 -4.21 -6.19
CA ARG A 20 -7.57 -4.34 -6.27
C ARG A 20 -6.96 -3.34 -5.33
N VAL A 21 -6.13 -3.82 -4.41
CA VAL A 21 -5.37 -2.98 -3.49
C VAL A 21 -3.92 -3.00 -3.95
N PHE A 22 -3.28 -1.84 -3.89
CA PHE A 22 -1.85 -1.72 -4.11
C PHE A 22 -1.35 -0.47 -3.37
N SER A 23 -0.06 -0.42 -3.11
CA SER A 23 0.62 0.72 -2.50
C SER A 23 1.79 1.18 -3.36
N ALA A 24 2.09 2.47 -3.27
CA ALA A 24 3.21 3.09 -3.97
C ALA A 24 3.79 4.19 -3.10
N GLY A 25 5.11 4.35 -3.13
CA GLY A 25 5.83 5.38 -2.37
C GLY A 25 6.22 6.56 -3.26
N LEU A 26 6.23 7.75 -2.69
CA LEU A 26 6.67 8.99 -3.35
C LEU A 26 8.19 9.01 -3.59
N THR A 27 8.95 8.47 -2.64
CA THR A 27 10.42 8.37 -2.69
C THR A 27 10.87 6.91 -2.60
N ALA A 28 10.04 5.98 -3.08
CA ALA A 28 10.36 4.56 -3.03
C ALA A 28 11.50 4.23 -4.00
N VAL A 29 12.33 3.28 -3.61
CA VAL A 29 13.21 2.57 -4.54
C VAL A 29 12.44 1.35 -5.03
N GLU A 30 12.33 1.21 -6.34
CA GLU A 30 11.57 0.12 -6.94
C GLU A 30 12.17 -1.23 -6.58
N GLY A 31 11.33 -2.15 -6.09
CA GLY A 31 11.73 -3.51 -5.73
C GLY A 31 12.28 -3.67 -4.31
N ASP A 32 12.38 -2.60 -3.52
CA ASP A 32 12.84 -2.70 -2.14
C ASP A 32 11.90 -3.57 -1.29
N LYS A 33 12.50 -4.42 -0.47
CA LYS A 33 11.78 -5.24 0.50
C LYS A 33 11.18 -4.35 1.60
N PRO A 34 10.08 -4.78 2.23
CA PRO A 34 9.59 -4.13 3.44
C PRO A 34 10.69 -4.11 4.51
N SER A 35 10.66 -3.11 5.40
CA SER A 35 11.55 -3.08 6.54
C SER A 35 11.29 -4.28 7.45
N GLU A 36 12.34 -4.80 8.08
CA GLU A 36 12.27 -5.95 8.99
C GLU A 36 11.20 -5.74 10.08
N ASN A 37 11.18 -4.55 10.69
CA ASN A 37 10.15 -4.17 11.66
C ASN A 37 8.72 -4.28 11.13
N SER A 38 8.51 -3.95 9.84
CA SER A 38 7.18 -4.05 9.23
C SER A 38 6.77 -5.50 8.96
N VAL A 39 7.74 -6.38 8.68
CA VAL A 39 7.49 -7.82 8.54
C VAL A 39 7.08 -8.40 9.89
N VAL A 40 7.88 -8.17 10.93
CA VAL A 40 7.59 -8.64 12.30
C VAL A 40 6.22 -8.12 12.77
N ALA A 41 5.91 -6.84 12.58
CA ALA A 41 4.62 -6.28 12.97
C ALA A 41 3.43 -6.89 12.19
N CYS A 42 3.62 -7.28 10.93
CA CYS A 42 2.61 -8.00 10.16
C CYS A 42 2.45 -9.44 10.62
N GLU A 43 3.54 -10.12 10.99
CA GLU A 43 3.51 -11.49 11.51
C GLU A 43 2.75 -11.57 12.84
N GLU A 44 2.87 -10.55 13.71
CA GLU A 44 2.12 -10.46 14.98
C GLU A 44 0.59 -10.49 14.77
N VAL A 45 0.11 -10.01 13.62
CA VAL A 45 -1.31 -10.05 13.24
C VAL A 45 -1.65 -11.19 12.27
N GLY A 46 -0.73 -12.12 12.05
CA GLY A 46 -0.92 -13.32 11.22
C GLY A 46 -0.84 -13.07 9.71
N LEU A 47 -0.21 -11.97 9.28
CA LEU A 47 -0.05 -11.60 7.87
C LEU A 47 1.40 -11.73 7.42
N ASP A 48 1.61 -12.25 6.21
CA ASP A 48 2.94 -12.27 5.58
C ASP A 48 3.14 -11.06 4.66
N LEU A 49 4.18 -10.28 4.94
CA LEU A 49 4.59 -9.12 4.16
C LEU A 49 5.86 -9.39 3.33
N SER A 50 6.51 -10.54 3.47
CA SER A 50 7.84 -10.85 2.91
C SER A 50 7.91 -10.74 1.39
N ASP A 51 6.79 -11.01 0.71
CA ASP A 51 6.67 -10.93 -0.76
C ASP A 51 6.33 -9.53 -1.27
N HIS A 52 5.98 -8.60 -0.39
CA HIS A 52 5.70 -7.23 -0.79
C HIS A 52 6.95 -6.56 -1.35
N ARG A 53 6.78 -5.77 -2.41
CA ARG A 53 7.87 -5.02 -3.05
C ARG A 53 7.42 -3.58 -3.21
N SER A 54 8.33 -2.67 -2.87
CA SER A 54 8.09 -1.24 -3.00
C SER A 54 7.91 -0.87 -4.48
N ALA A 55 6.88 -0.08 -4.77
CA ALA A 55 6.62 0.48 -6.09
C ALA A 55 6.67 2.01 -6.04
N ILE A 56 7.12 2.62 -7.14
CA ILE A 56 7.18 4.09 -7.28
C ILE A 56 5.79 4.62 -7.65
N LEU A 57 5.39 5.73 -7.04
CA LEU A 57 4.17 6.43 -7.44
C LEU A 57 4.35 7.05 -8.82
N THR A 58 3.48 6.70 -9.76
CA THR A 58 3.44 7.31 -11.09
C THR A 58 2.11 8.00 -11.34
N ARG A 59 2.08 8.93 -12.30
CA ARG A 59 0.84 9.58 -12.71
C ARG A 59 -0.20 8.59 -13.26
N ALA A 60 0.25 7.55 -13.95
CA ALA A 60 -0.62 6.46 -14.40
C ALA A 60 -1.26 5.71 -13.23
N THR A 61 -0.49 5.44 -12.16
CA THR A 61 -1.01 4.81 -10.95
C THR A 61 -2.14 5.64 -10.33
N LEU A 62 -1.97 6.97 -10.27
CA LEU A 62 -3.00 7.88 -9.74
C LEU A 62 -4.25 7.92 -10.62
N GLN A 63 -4.10 7.96 -11.94
CA GLN A 63 -5.23 8.00 -12.88
C GLN A 63 -6.04 6.70 -12.89
N ASN A 64 -5.41 5.56 -12.58
CA ASN A 64 -6.07 4.26 -12.52
C ASN A 64 -6.69 3.97 -11.14
N ALA A 65 -6.41 4.78 -10.13
CA ALA A 65 -6.92 4.57 -8.78
C ALA A 65 -8.30 5.24 -8.61
N SER A 66 -9.29 4.48 -8.15
CA SER A 66 -10.60 5.03 -7.78
C SER A 66 -10.57 5.83 -6.48
N ALA A 67 -9.63 5.50 -5.59
CA ALA A 67 -9.39 6.19 -4.32
C ALA A 67 -7.91 6.07 -3.95
N VAL A 68 -7.35 7.12 -3.36
CA VAL A 68 -5.96 7.16 -2.89
C VAL A 68 -5.95 7.58 -1.43
N PHE A 69 -5.29 6.78 -0.59
CA PHE A 69 -5.15 7.05 0.84
C PHE A 69 -3.69 7.38 1.17
N CYS A 70 -3.46 8.61 1.62
CA CYS A 70 -2.14 9.06 2.05
C CYS A 70 -1.94 8.79 3.55
N MET A 71 -0.73 8.38 3.95
CA MET A 71 -0.42 8.14 5.36
C MET A 71 -0.23 9.44 6.17
N THR A 72 0.12 10.55 5.51
CA THR A 72 0.35 11.86 6.12
C THR A 72 -0.11 12.97 5.18
N GLU A 73 -0.35 14.17 5.72
CA GLU A 73 -0.68 15.34 4.89
C GLU A 73 0.48 15.74 3.97
N SER A 74 1.74 15.56 4.42
CA SER A 74 2.91 15.80 3.57
C SER A 74 2.91 14.92 2.32
N HIS A 75 2.49 13.65 2.44
CA HIS A 75 2.35 12.78 1.27
C HIS A 75 1.28 13.28 0.30
N ARG A 76 0.15 13.76 0.81
CA ARG A 76 -0.92 14.35 -0.01
C ARG A 76 -0.43 15.62 -0.72
N ALA A 77 0.24 16.51 -0.01
CA ALA A 77 0.77 17.74 -0.57
C ALA A 77 1.76 17.48 -1.70
N LEU A 78 2.69 16.53 -1.51
CA LEU A 78 3.65 16.12 -2.54
C LEU A 78 2.95 15.48 -3.75
N MET A 79 1.88 14.72 -3.54
CA MET A 79 1.11 14.12 -4.62
C MET A 79 0.46 15.17 -5.54
N HIS A 80 0.07 16.34 -5.01
CA HIS A 80 -0.47 17.45 -5.79
C HIS A 80 0.58 18.21 -6.63
N MET A 81 1.87 17.95 -6.40
CA MET A 81 2.97 18.55 -7.16
C MET A 81 3.34 17.76 -8.43
N TYR A 82 2.73 16.58 -8.64
CA TYR A 82 2.87 15.71 -9.82
C TYR A 82 1.67 15.83 -10.78
#